data_AF-A0A974HKP9-F1
#
_entry.id   AF-A0A974HKP9-F1
#
_cell.length_a   1.000
_cell.length_b   1.000
_cell.length_c   1.000
_cell.angle_alpha   90.00
_cell.angle_beta   90.00
_cell.angle_gamma   90.00
#
_symmetry.space_group_name_H-M   'P 1'
#
loop_
_entity.id
_entity.type
_entity.pdbx_description
1 polymer ?
#
loop_
_entity_poly.entity_id
_entity_poly.type
_entity_poly.pdbx_seq_one_letter_code
_entity_poly.pdbx_strand_id
1 'polypeptide(L)' 'MSEMVDLRFLQHRGIINLEKCKRSCAGETLAKMELFLFFTKLLQNFTFQSPPGVEVQLTCGVAITSIPLEHEICALPRN' A
#
# COMPACT_ATOMS: atom_id res chain seq x y z
N MET A 1 -0.24 -21.71 -14.95
CA MET A 1 -1.11 -20.51 -14.97
C MET A 1 -2.49 -20.97 -14.53
N SER A 2 -2.72 -21.23 -13.26
CA SER A 2 -2.98 -20.19 -12.28
C SER A 2 -2.80 -20.83 -10.90
N GLU A 3 -1.57 -20.88 -10.38
CA GLU A 3 -1.41 -21.02 -8.94
C GLU A 3 -1.93 -19.72 -8.35
N MET A 4 -3.16 -19.83 -7.85
CA MET A 4 -3.83 -18.86 -7.02
C MET A 4 -2.85 -18.48 -5.91
N VAL A 5 -2.28 -17.28 -6.03
CA VAL A 5 -1.50 -16.65 -4.97
C VAL A 5 -2.47 -16.53 -3.79
N ASP A 6 -2.40 -17.51 -2.91
CA ASP A 6 -3.21 -17.61 -1.72
C ASP A 6 -2.75 -16.51 -0.75
N LEU A 7 -3.35 -15.33 -0.90
CA LEU A 7 -3.13 -14.11 -0.12
C LEU A 7 -3.67 -14.23 1.32
N ARG A 8 -3.58 -15.42 1.95
CA ARG A 8 -3.86 -15.63 3.38
C ARG A 8 -2.70 -15.19 4.28
N PHE A 9 -1.84 -14.29 3.83
CA PHE A 9 -0.58 -14.01 4.52
C PHE A 9 -0.66 -13.02 5.68
N LEU A 10 -1.73 -12.26 5.88
CA LEU A 10 -1.83 -11.32 7.03
C LEU A 10 -3.28 -11.15 7.51
N GLN A 11 -3.92 -12.22 8.00
CA GLN A 11 -5.09 -12.05 8.87
C GLN A 11 -4.62 -11.57 10.26
N HIS A 12 -4.02 -10.39 10.33
CA HIS A 12 -3.70 -9.72 11.58
C HIS A 12 -4.99 -9.10 12.12
N ARG A 13 -5.29 -9.35 13.40
CA ARG A 13 -6.55 -9.02 14.11
C ARG A 13 -6.82 -7.50 14.29
N GLY A 14 -6.30 -6.64 13.42
CA GLY A 14 -6.44 -5.18 13.49
C GLY A 14 -6.94 -4.50 12.22
N ILE A 15 -7.10 -5.22 11.10
CA ILE A 15 -7.68 -4.66 9.88
C ILE A 15 -9.21 -4.78 10.00
N ILE A 16 -9.89 -3.65 10.10
CA ILE A 16 -11.36 -3.59 10.06
C ILE A 16 -11.76 -4.22 8.73
N ASN A 17 -12.38 -5.39 8.79
CA ASN A 17 -12.73 -6.13 7.59
C ASN A 17 -13.84 -5.35 6.88
N LEU A 18 -13.50 -4.70 5.76
CA LEU A 18 -14.46 -4.16 4.80
C LEU A 18 -15.47 -5.24 4.37
N GLU A 19 -15.11 -6.51 4.54
CA GLU A 19 -15.88 -7.71 4.22
C GLU A 19 -17.09 -8.00 5.14
N LYS A 20 -17.22 -7.36 6.33
CA LYS A 20 -18.30 -7.68 7.31
C LYS A 20 -19.40 -6.62 7.43
N CYS A 21 -19.77 -5.96 6.33
CA CYS A 21 -20.87 -5.00 6.30
C CYS A 21 -21.78 -5.21 5.09
N LYS A 22 -23.08 -4.90 5.20
CA LYS A 22 -24.03 -4.88 4.06
C LYS A 22 -23.60 -3.96 2.90
N ARG A 23 -22.65 -3.06 3.17
CA ARG A 23 -22.02 -2.13 2.20
C ARG A 23 -20.52 -2.39 2.11
N SER A 24 -20.11 -3.65 1.99
CA SER A 24 -18.71 -3.98 1.70
C SER A 24 -18.26 -3.30 0.41
N CYS A 25 -16.97 -2.97 0.33
CA CYS A 25 -16.43 -2.33 -0.87
C CYS A 25 -16.42 -3.33 -2.02
N ALA A 26 -17.21 -3.09 -3.07
CA ALA A 26 -17.26 -3.95 -4.25
C ALA A 26 -15.90 -4.10 -4.95
N GLY A 27 -15.00 -3.12 -4.77
CA GLY A 27 -13.64 -3.12 -5.30
C GLY A 27 -12.57 -3.70 -4.37
N GLU A 28 -12.93 -4.30 -3.23
CA GLU A 28 -11.94 -4.73 -2.23
C GLU A 28 -10.91 -5.72 -2.78
N THR A 29 -11.36 -6.79 -3.45
CA THR A 29 -10.44 -7.78 -4.03
C THR A 29 -9.56 -7.17 -5.11
N LEU A 30 -10.15 -6.33 -5.98
CA LEU A 30 -9.42 -5.66 -7.05
C LEU A 30 -8.34 -4.73 -6.49
N ALA A 31 -8.70 -3.89 -5.51
CA ALA A 31 -7.77 -2.97 -4.87
C ALA A 31 -6.62 -3.71 -4.16
N LYS A 32 -6.91 -4.84 -3.48
CA LYS A 32 -5.87 -5.69 -2.85
C LYS A 32 -4.90 -6.26 -3.89
N MET A 33 -5.41 -6.77 -5.01
CA MET A 33 -4.58 -7.33 -6.09
C MET A 33 -3.72 -6.24 -6.75
N GLU A 34 -4.34 -5.11 -7.06
CA GLU A 34 -3.66 -3.97 -7.67
C GLU A 34 -2.55 -3.47 -6.75
N LEU A 35 -2.86 -3.16 -5.50
CA LEU A 35 -1.87 -2.71 -4.51
C LEU A 35 -0.73 -3.72 -4.36
N PHE A 36 -1.04 -5.01 -4.28
CA PHE A 36 -0.01 -6.04 -4.16
C PHE A 36 0.92 -6.05 -5.39
N LEU A 37 0.37 -6.08 -6.60
CA LEU A 37 1.18 -6.14 -7.83
C LEU A 37 2.00 -4.87 -8.02
N PHE A 38 1.40 -3.69 -7.87
CA PHE A 38 2.13 -2.42 -8.00
C PHE A 38 3.21 -2.29 -6.94
N PHE A 39 2.87 -2.49 -5.67
CA PHE A 39 3.80 -2.29 -4.56
C PHE A 39 4.95 -3.29 -4.59
N THR A 40 4.67 -4.58 -4.83
CA THR A 40 5.73 -5.59 -4.93
C THR A 40 6.63 -5.34 -6.13
N LYS A 41 6.10 -4.91 -7.28
CA LYS A 41 6.93 -4.56 -8.44
C LYS A 41 7.84 -3.37 -8.17
N LEU A 42 7.34 -2.34 -7.49
CA LEU A 42 8.16 -1.20 -7.07
C LEU A 42 9.26 -1.63 -6.11
N LEU A 43 8.95 -2.41 -5.07
CA LEU A 43 9.94 -2.85 -4.08
C LEU A 43 10.93 -3.91 -4.58
N GLN A 44 10.55 -4.67 -5.61
CA GLN A 44 11.47 -5.60 -6.28
C GLN A 44 12.55 -4.86 -7.06
N ASN A 45 12.20 -3.74 -7.69
CA ASN A 45 13.10 -2.99 -8.59
C ASN A 45 13.74 -1.76 -7.93
N PHE A 46 13.22 -1.26 -6.81
CA PHE A 46 13.70 -0.03 -6.19
C PHE A 46 13.81 -0.15 -4.67
N THR A 47 14.79 0.56 -4.12
CA THR A 47 14.91 0.88 -2.70
C THR A 47 14.47 2.33 -2.49
N PHE A 48 13.48 2.54 -1.63
CA PHE A 48 12.94 3.87 -1.33
C PHE A 48 13.59 4.43 -0.07
N GLN A 49 14.05 5.68 -0.14
CA GLN A 49 14.69 6.39 0.97
C GLN A 49 14.25 7.85 0.99
N SER A 50 14.32 8.49 2.16
CA SER A 50 14.13 9.93 2.24
C SER A 50 15.33 10.66 1.60
N PRO A 51 15.13 11.86 1.05
CA PRO A 51 16.24 12.69 0.60
C PRO A 51 17.21 12.98 1.76
N PRO A 52 18.51 13.20 1.47
CA PRO A 52 19.51 13.45 2.51
C PRO A 52 19.14 14.66 3.37
N GLY A 53 19.08 14.46 4.68
CA GLY A 53 18.76 15.52 5.65
C GLY A 53 17.27 15.89 5.76
N VAL A 54 16.37 15.17 5.08
CA VAL A 54 14.92 15.39 5.17
C VAL A 54 14.28 14.31 6.04
N GLU A 55 13.61 14.74 7.11
CA GLU A 55 12.77 13.87 7.94
C GLU A 55 11.33 13.90 7.42
N VAL A 56 10.77 12.73 7.11
CA VAL A 56 9.43 12.62 6.53
C VAL A 56 8.38 12.78 7.63
N GLN A 57 7.54 13.81 7.51
CA GLN A 57 6.41 13.99 8.40
C GLN A 57 5.27 13.05 8.02
N LEU A 58 4.79 12.25 8.98
CA LEU A 58 3.69 11.30 8.78
C LEU A 58 2.31 11.92 8.99
N THR A 59 2.23 13.25 9.09
CA THR A 59 0.98 13.98 9.23
C THR A 59 0.17 13.89 7.94
N CYS A 60 -1.12 13.55 8.05
CA CYS A 60 -2.04 13.54 6.92
C CYS A 60 -2.86 14.83 6.86
N GLY A 61 -3.20 15.26 5.65
CA GLY A 61 -4.13 16.35 5.42
C GLY A 61 -5.58 15.96 5.78
N VAL A 62 -6.43 16.96 5.99
CA VAL A 62 -7.87 16.75 6.21
C VAL A 62 -8.56 16.60 4.85
N ALA A 63 -8.91 15.37 4.49
CA ALA A 63 -9.62 15.04 3.24
C ALA A 63 -10.54 13.82 3.42
N ILE A 64 -11.30 13.47 2.38
CA ILE A 64 -12.18 12.28 2.36
C ILE A 64 -11.35 10.99 2.53
N THR A 65 -10.11 11.00 2.06
CA THR A 65 -9.11 9.95 2.25
C THR A 65 -7.92 10.50 3.05
N SER A 66 -7.16 9.63 3.70
CA SER A 66 -5.94 10.01 4.41
C SER A 66 -4.82 10.24 3.38
N ILE A 67 -4.65 11.49 2.95
CA ILE A 67 -3.63 11.88 1.98
C ILE A 67 -2.41 12.39 2.76
N PRO A 68 -1.19 11.88 2.50
CA PRO A 68 0.02 12.43 3.11
C PRO A 68 0.26 13.86 2.63
N LEU A 69 0.92 14.69 3.45
CA LEU A 69 1.44 15.98 2.98
C LEU A 69 2.43 15.76 1.82
N GLU A 70 2.57 16.76 0.96
CA GLU A 70 3.53 16.72 -0.16
C GLU A 70 4.94 16.48 0.37
N HIS A 71 5.60 15.44 -0.12
CA HIS A 71 6.96 15.06 0.26
C HIS A 71 7.68 14.42 -0.93
N GLU A 72 9.00 14.56 -0.95
CA GLU A 72 9.86 13.93 -1.94
C GLU A 72 10.42 12.62 -1.40
N ILE A 73 10.62 11.65 -2.30
CA ILE A 73 11.25 10.36 -2.01
C ILE A 73 12.28 10.03 -3.08
N CYS A 74 13.38 9.39 -2.68
CA CYS A 74 14.36 8.86 -3.61
C CYS A 74 14.05 7.39 -3.91
N ALA A 75 13.92 7.05 -5.20
CA ALA A 75 13.77 5.67 -5.66
C ALA A 75 15.05 5.21 -6.34
N LEU A 76 15.84 4.39 -5.65
CA LEU A 76 17.14 3.90 -6.16
C LEU A 76 16.96 2.51 -6.78
N PRO A 77 17.42 2.25 -8.02
CA PRO A 77 17.26 0.94 -8.65
C PRO A 77 17.99 -0.16 -7.86
N ARG A 78 17.37 -1.33 -7.80
CA ARG A 78 17.83 -2.55 -7.12
C ARG A 78 18.11 -3.61 -8.19
N ASN A 79 19.31 -4.18 -8.16
CA ASN A 79 19.73 -5.27 -9.06
C ASN A 79 19.05 -6.59 -8.71
#